data_AF-A0A0M2SWD0-F1
#
_entry.id   AF-A0A0M2SWD0-F1
#
_cell.length_a   1.000
_cell.length_b   1.000
_cell.length_c   1.000
_cell.angle_alpha   90.00
_cell.angle_beta   90.00
_cell.angle_gamma   90.00
#
_symmetry.space_group_name_H-M   'P 1'
#
loop_
_entity.id
_entity.type
_entity.pdbx_description
1 polymer ?
#
loop_
_entity_poly.entity_id
_entity_poly.type
_entity_poly.pdbx_seq_one_letter_code
_entity_poly.pdbx_strand_id
1 'polypeptide(L)'
;MEKRWSIRLIRFAAIFGIIGTFIGSQMSGSMDYSLRPIHAHILLVGWLSVFAWGIFYQVFKVKYKKLVSIHSVLAMAGALGLTLGMWMYNLNPFGLNDTFVMIFFIVGGSLLLLAFALFAIITFLTEK
;
A
#
# COMPACT_ATOMS: atom_id res chain seq x y z
N MET A 1 -6.00 -11.08 -17.26
CA MET A 1 -4.87 -10.33 -16.66
C MET A 1 -5.13 -10.02 -15.19
N GLU A 2 -6.39 -9.72 -14.88
CA GLU A 2 -6.95 -9.34 -13.60
C GLU A 2 -6.79 -10.43 -12.54
N LYS A 3 -7.17 -11.69 -12.83
CA LYS A 3 -6.94 -12.82 -11.90
C LYS A 3 -5.47 -12.96 -11.45
N ARG A 4 -4.51 -12.71 -12.35
CA ARG A 4 -3.07 -12.77 -12.03
C ARG A 4 -2.66 -11.62 -11.12
N TRP A 5 -3.18 -10.42 -11.34
CA TRP A 5 -2.93 -9.26 -10.48
C TRP A 5 -3.65 -9.35 -9.15
N SER A 6 -4.90 -9.81 -9.15
CA SER A 6 -5.72 -10.11 -7.97
C SER A 6 -4.93 -10.95 -6.96
N ILE A 7 -4.43 -12.12 -7.35
CA ILE A 7 -3.69 -12.99 -6.42
C ILE A 7 -2.36 -12.37 -5.96
N ARG A 8 -1.71 -11.55 -6.79
CA ARG A 8 -0.48 -10.84 -6.41
C ARG A 8 -0.76 -9.78 -5.35
N LEU A 9 -1.80 -8.97 -5.56
CA LEU A 9 -2.25 -7.95 -4.60
C LEU A 9 -2.68 -8.60 -3.28
N ILE A 10 -3.45 -9.70 -3.33
CA ILE A 10 -3.86 -10.42 -2.12
C ILE A 10 -2.66 -10.98 -1.36
N ARG A 11 -1.67 -11.56 -2.04
CA ARG A 11 -0.43 -12.04 -1.40
C ARG A 11 0.39 -10.91 -0.78
N PHE A 12 0.52 -9.80 -1.49
CA PHE A 12 1.17 -8.59 -0.99
C PHE A 12 0.45 -8.07 0.27
N ALA A 13 -0.87 -7.94 0.20
CA ALA A 13 -1.69 -7.53 1.33
C ALA A 13 -1.50 -8.47 2.52
N ALA A 14 -1.57 -9.79 2.33
CA ALA A 14 -1.39 -10.76 3.41
C ALA A 14 -0.08 -10.58 4.18
N ILE A 15 1.02 -10.27 3.48
CA ILE A 15 2.30 -9.95 4.11
C ILE A 15 2.19 -8.68 4.96
N PHE A 16 1.57 -7.61 4.44
CA PHE A 16 1.31 -6.39 5.20
C PHE A 16 0.37 -6.61 6.39
N GLY A 17 -0.61 -7.52 6.26
CA GLY A 17 -1.50 -7.91 7.35
C GLY A 17 -0.75 -8.56 8.51
N ILE A 18 0.20 -9.45 8.20
CA ILE A 18 1.08 -10.06 9.22
C ILE A 18 1.97 -9.00 9.87
N ILE A 19 2.64 -8.17 9.08
CA ILE A 19 3.54 -7.12 9.60
C ILE A 19 2.76 -6.13 10.47
N GLY A 20 1.60 -5.67 9.99
CA GLY A 20 0.77 -4.69 10.68
C GLY A 20 0.24 -5.21 12.02
N THR A 21 -0.27 -6.44 12.05
CA THR A 21 -0.75 -7.05 13.30
C THR A 21 0.39 -7.33 14.28
N PHE A 22 1.57 -7.75 13.78
CA PHE A 22 2.76 -7.90 14.62
C PHE A 22 3.18 -6.59 15.29
N ILE A 23 3.29 -5.50 14.53
CA ILE A 23 3.61 -4.16 15.08
C ILE A 23 2.55 -3.73 16.10
N GLY A 24 1.26 -3.97 15.81
CA GLY A 24 0.16 -3.70 16.74
C GLY A 24 0.32 -4.42 18.08
N SER A 25 0.62 -5.71 18.03
CA SER A 25 0.89 -6.53 19.21
C SER A 25 2.11 -6.05 20.00
N GLN A 26 3.19 -5.66 19.32
CA GLN A 26 4.39 -5.12 19.96
C GLN A 26 4.11 -3.79 20.68
N MET A 27 3.38 -2.86 20.04
CA MET A 27 3.00 -1.59 20.67
C MET A 27 2.13 -1.81 21.92
N SER A 28 1.17 -2.73 21.84
CA SER A 28 0.30 -3.07 22.97
C SER A 28 1.09 -3.71 24.12
N GLY A 29 1.99 -4.66 23.81
CA GLY A 29 2.77 -5.37 24.80
C GLY A 29 3.85 -4.52 25.49
N SER A 30 4.41 -3.53 24.79
CA SER A 30 5.43 -2.62 25.31
C SER A 30 4.88 -1.31 25.87
N MET A 31 3.59 -1.01 25.62
CA MET A 31 2.97 0.28 25.88
C MET A 31 3.66 1.48 25.20
N ASP A 32 4.49 1.22 24.17
CA ASP A 32 5.08 2.24 23.30
C ASP A 32 4.27 2.39 22.01
N TYR A 33 3.80 3.61 21.76
CA TYR A 33 2.98 3.95 20.60
C TYR A 33 3.74 4.80 19.56
N SER A 34 5.07 4.83 19.62
CA SER A 34 5.94 5.50 18.65
C SER A 34 5.66 5.07 17.18
N LEU A 35 5.30 3.80 16.97
CA LEU A 35 4.98 3.24 15.65
C LEU A 35 3.52 3.38 15.22
N ARG A 36 2.67 4.04 16.01
CA ARG A 36 1.22 4.16 15.74
C ARG A 36 0.88 4.63 14.32
N PRO A 37 1.47 5.71 13.76
CA PRO A 37 1.14 6.14 12.41
C PRO A 37 1.54 5.11 11.35
N ILE A 38 2.67 4.43 11.55
CA ILE A 38 3.17 3.41 10.62
C ILE A 38 2.28 2.17 10.66
N HIS A 39 1.91 1.70 11.86
CA HIS A 39 0.98 0.58 12.05
C HIS A 39 -0.36 0.82 11.35
N ALA A 40 -0.96 1.99 11.57
CA ALA A 40 -2.26 2.34 10.99
C ALA A 40 -2.22 2.29 9.45
N HIS A 41 -1.17 2.83 8.82
CA HIS A 41 -1.06 2.85 7.37
C HIS A 41 -0.66 1.49 6.78
N ILE A 42 0.15 0.70 7.47
CA ILE A 42 0.43 -0.69 7.05
C ILE A 42 -0.87 -1.49 6.95
N LEU A 43 -1.75 -1.39 7.96
CA LEU A 43 -3.03 -2.10 7.93
C LEU A 43 -4.06 -1.47 6.97
N LEU A 44 -4.11 -0.15 6.86
CA LEU A 44 -5.07 0.54 6.00
C LEU A 44 -4.71 0.41 4.52
N VAL A 45 -3.56 0.95 4.12
CA VAL A 45 -3.22 1.05 2.69
C VAL A 45 -2.43 -0.15 2.18
N GLY A 46 -1.68 -0.84 3.06
CA GLY A 46 -0.93 -2.03 2.72
C GLY A 46 -1.75 -3.32 2.75
N TRP A 47 -2.56 -3.51 3.79
CA TRP A 47 -3.46 -4.65 3.91
C TRP A 47 -4.83 -4.35 3.28
N LEU A 48 -5.65 -3.49 3.89
CA LEU A 48 -7.08 -3.40 3.55
C LEU A 48 -7.34 -2.87 2.13
N SER A 49 -6.72 -1.75 1.73
CA SER A 49 -6.94 -1.18 0.39
C SER A 49 -6.42 -2.10 -0.71
N VAL A 50 -5.19 -2.61 -0.58
CA VAL A 50 -4.61 -3.52 -1.60
C VAL A 50 -5.36 -4.84 -1.67
N PHE A 51 -5.81 -5.39 -0.53
CA PHE A 51 -6.68 -6.57 -0.52
C PHE A 51 -7.99 -6.29 -1.26
N ALA A 52 -8.67 -5.19 -0.96
CA ALA A 52 -9.92 -4.81 -1.61
C ALA A 52 -9.76 -4.64 -3.13
N TRP A 53 -8.67 -4.03 -3.59
CA TRP A 53 -8.35 -3.95 -5.03
C TRP A 53 -8.06 -5.31 -5.65
N GLY A 54 -7.41 -6.21 -4.91
CA GLY A 54 -7.22 -7.60 -5.31
C GLY A 54 -8.56 -8.31 -5.55
N ILE A 55 -9.50 -8.18 -4.61
CA ILE A 55 -10.87 -8.71 -4.73
C ILE A 55 -11.62 -8.04 -5.89
N PHE A 56 -11.50 -6.73 -6.06
CA PHE A 56 -12.11 -6.01 -7.18
C PHE A 56 -11.67 -6.62 -8.53
N TYR A 57 -10.38 -6.88 -8.72
CA TYR A 57 -9.86 -7.55 -9.93
C TYR A 57 -10.14 -9.05 -10.01
N GLN A 58 -10.62 -9.67 -8.93
CA GLN A 58 -11.14 -11.03 -8.98
C GLN A 58 -12.56 -11.07 -9.54
N VAL A 59 -13.38 -10.08 -9.17
CA VAL A 59 -14.81 -10.03 -9.46
C VAL A 59 -15.09 -9.35 -10.79
N PHE A 60 -14.45 -8.20 -11.05
CA PHE A 60 -14.73 -7.37 -12.21
C PHE A 60 -13.68 -7.53 -13.30
N LYS A 61 -14.13 -7.49 -14.57
CA LYS A 61 -13.25 -7.40 -15.74
C LYS A 61 -13.15 -5.94 -16.18
N VAL A 62 -11.93 -5.50 -16.50
CA VAL A 62 -11.67 -4.10 -16.89
C VAL A 62 -11.46 -4.01 -18.39
N LYS A 63 -12.13 -3.08 -19.07
CA LYS A 63 -12.04 -2.91 -20.53
C LYS A 63 -10.59 -2.74 -21.02
N TYR A 64 -9.79 -1.95 -20.30
CA TYR A 64 -8.39 -1.69 -20.61
C TYR A 64 -7.45 -2.46 -19.67
N LYS A 65 -7.07 -3.68 -20.06
CA LYS A 65 -6.25 -4.58 -19.23
C LYS A 65 -4.91 -3.98 -18.77
N LYS A 66 -4.27 -3.12 -19.58
CA LYS A 66 -3.02 -2.44 -19.21
C LYS A 66 -3.15 -1.58 -17.94
N LEU A 67 -4.30 -0.91 -17.76
CA LEU A 67 -4.55 -0.08 -16.57
C LEU A 67 -4.53 -0.89 -15.28
N VAL A 68 -4.97 -2.15 -15.31
CA VAL A 68 -4.91 -3.06 -14.17
C VAL A 68 -3.47 -3.30 -13.73
N SER A 69 -2.55 -3.46 -14.68
CA SER A 69 -1.13 -3.68 -14.38
C SER A 69 -0.48 -2.42 -13.82
N ILE A 70 -0.73 -1.26 -14.44
CA ILE A 70 -0.21 0.02 -14.00
C ILE A 70 -0.71 0.33 -12.58
N HIS A 71 -2.02 0.24 -12.36
CA HIS A 71 -2.62 0.43 -11.05
C HIS A 71 -2.04 -0.52 -10.01
N SER A 72 -1.94 -1.81 -10.31
CA SER A 72 -1.43 -2.79 -9.33
C SER A 72 0.02 -2.52 -8.94
N VAL A 73 0.86 -2.09 -9.87
CA VAL A 73 2.25 -1.70 -9.58
C VAL A 73 2.29 -0.43 -8.74
N LEU A 74 1.53 0.61 -9.12
CA LEU A 74 1.45 1.86 -8.34
C LEU A 74 0.92 1.61 -6.93
N ALA A 75 -0.09 0.74 -6.78
CA ALA A 75 -0.67 0.36 -5.50
C ALA A 75 0.36 -0.29 -4.58
N MET A 76 1.08 -1.32 -5.06
CA MET A 76 2.09 -2.00 -4.25
C MET A 76 3.30 -1.11 -3.96
N ALA A 77 3.80 -0.38 -4.97
CA ALA A 77 4.95 0.51 -4.80
C ALA A 77 4.61 1.70 -3.89
N GLY A 78 3.41 2.27 -4.03
CA GLY A 78 2.91 3.35 -3.20
C GLY A 78 2.64 2.90 -1.77
N ALA A 79 2.00 1.75 -1.55
CA ALA A 79 1.78 1.22 -0.21
C ALA A 79 3.11 0.94 0.50
N LEU A 80 4.05 0.24 -0.15
CA LEU A 80 5.37 -0.05 0.41
C LEU A 80 6.19 1.23 0.64
N GLY A 81 6.26 2.09 -0.37
CA GLY A 81 7.02 3.34 -0.33
C GLY A 81 6.49 4.30 0.73
N LEU A 82 5.17 4.45 0.86
CA LEU A 82 4.57 5.30 1.88
C LEU A 82 4.87 4.77 3.29
N THR A 83 4.68 3.47 3.54
CA THR A 83 4.88 2.90 4.88
C THR A 83 6.35 2.85 5.30
N LEU A 84 7.25 2.47 4.37
CA LEU A 84 8.69 2.52 4.61
C LEU A 84 9.18 3.97 4.72
N GLY A 85 8.64 4.87 3.91
CA GLY A 85 8.94 6.29 3.96
C GLY A 85 8.55 6.91 5.28
N MET A 86 7.37 6.59 5.82
CA MET A 86 6.98 7.01 7.18
C MET A 86 7.94 6.46 8.23
N TRP A 87 8.30 5.18 8.16
CA TRP A 87 9.23 4.59 9.12
C TRP A 87 10.59 5.29 9.12
N MET A 88 11.15 5.53 7.93
CA MET A 88 12.38 6.28 7.76
C MET A 88 12.24 7.73 8.22
N TYR A 89 11.14 8.41 7.92
CA TYR A 89 10.92 9.81 8.28
C TYR A 89 10.72 10.03 9.78
N ASN A 90 10.03 9.11 10.46
CA ASN A 90 9.74 9.25 11.89
C ASN A 90 10.89 8.79 12.80
N LEU A 91 11.65 7.77 12.37
CA LEU A 91 12.69 7.16 13.21
C LEU A 91 14.11 7.36 12.70
N ASN A 92 14.28 7.56 11.39
CA ASN A 92 15.56 7.63 10.67
C ASN A 92 16.65 6.71 11.25
N PRO A 93 16.40 5.38 11.36
CA PRO A 93 17.24 4.48 12.13
C PRO A 93 18.67 4.34 11.57
N PHE A 94 18.87 4.74 10.31
CA PHE A 94 20.16 4.70 9.62
C PHE A 94 20.88 6.05 9.59
N GLY A 95 20.30 7.11 10.19
CA GLY A 95 20.88 8.45 10.20
C GLY A 95 21.09 9.01 8.78
N LEU A 96 20.18 8.72 7.85
CA LEU A 96 20.28 9.22 6.48
C LEU A 96 19.99 10.72 6.43
N ASN A 97 20.36 11.35 5.32
CA ASN A 97 20.06 12.75 5.07
C ASN A 97 18.54 13.04 5.11
N ASP A 98 18.14 14.07 5.86
CA ASP A 98 16.73 14.42 6.07
C ASP A 98 15.99 14.75 4.77
N THR A 99 16.67 15.40 3.81
CA THR A 99 16.07 15.73 2.51
C THR A 99 15.78 14.45 1.73
N PHE A 100 16.69 13.47 1.75
CA PHE A 100 16.47 12.18 1.11
C PHE A 100 15.27 11.45 1.74
N VAL A 101 15.22 11.38 3.07
CA VAL A 101 14.16 10.68 3.79
C VAL A 101 12.79 11.34 3.55
N MET A 102 12.73 12.68 3.56
CA MET A 102 11.52 13.44 3.23
C MET A 102 11.06 13.17 1.79
N ILE A 103 11.96 13.24 0.80
CA ILE A 103 11.63 12.96 -0.61
C ILE A 103 11.13 11.53 -0.77
N PHE A 104 11.79 10.55 -0.14
CA PHE A 104 11.37 9.16 -0.21
C PHE A 104 9.96 8.95 0.32
N PHE A 105 9.61 9.59 1.45
CA PHE A 105 8.26 9.59 2.00
C PHE A 105 7.24 10.23 1.05
N ILE A 106 7.53 11.42 0.51
CA ILE A 106 6.64 12.13 -0.42
C ILE A 106 6.40 11.34 -1.70
N VAL A 107 7.45 10.73 -2.27
CA VAL A 107 7.35 9.90 -3.48
C VAL A 107 6.46 8.69 -3.21
N GLY A 108 6.66 8.01 -2.08
CA GLY A 108 5.81 6.89 -1.65
C GLY A 108 4.33 7.28 -1.58
N GLY A 109 4.02 8.40 -0.92
CA GLY A 109 2.64 8.90 -0.83
C GLY A 109 2.05 9.33 -2.17
N SER A 110 2.86 9.94 -3.04
CA SER A 110 2.42 10.39 -4.36
C SER A 110 2.07 9.20 -5.27
N LEU A 111 2.87 8.13 -5.25
CA LEU A 111 2.56 6.90 -5.99
C LEU A 111 1.24 6.28 -5.52
N LEU A 112 0.99 6.28 -4.22
CA LEU A 112 -0.26 5.77 -3.66
C LEU A 112 -1.46 6.65 -4.05
N LEU A 113 -1.31 7.98 -4.03
CA LEU A 113 -2.34 8.90 -4.49
C LEU A 113 -2.70 8.65 -5.96
N LEU A 114 -1.69 8.47 -6.82
CA LEU A 114 -1.90 8.11 -8.22
C LEU A 114 -2.59 6.75 -8.36
N ALA A 115 -2.29 5.79 -7.49
CA ALA A 115 -3.00 4.51 -7.47
C ALA A 115 -4.49 4.71 -7.15
N PHE A 116 -4.84 5.47 -6.11
CA PHE A 116 -6.24 5.77 -5.78
C PHE A 116 -6.97 6.50 -6.91
N ALA A 117 -6.33 7.52 -7.50
CA ALA A 117 -6.91 8.27 -8.62
C ALA A 117 -7.17 7.34 -9.83
N LEU A 118 -6.19 6.49 -10.18
CA LEU A 118 -6.34 5.54 -11.26
C LEU A 118 -7.39 4.47 -10.95
N PHE A 119 -7.47 3.99 -9.71
CA PHE A 119 -8.52 3.06 -9.28
C PHE A 119 -9.90 3.66 -9.46
N ALA A 120 -10.11 4.91 -9.01
CA ALA A 120 -11.36 5.63 -9.17
C ALA A 120 -11.79 5.74 -10.64
N ILE A 121 -10.84 5.89 -11.58
CA ILE A 121 -11.14 5.86 -13.01
C ILE A 121 -11.50 4.43 -13.46
N ILE A 122 -10.74 3.43 -13.01
CA ILE A 122 -10.93 2.02 -13.40
C ILE A 122 -12.32 1.50 -13.00
N THR A 123 -12.91 1.95 -11.89
CA THR A 123 -14.25 1.51 -11.48
C THR A 123 -15.34 1.86 -12.50
N PHE A 124 -15.16 2.90 -13.31
CA PHE A 124 -16.08 3.27 -14.40
C PHE A 124 -15.75 2.58 -15.73
N LEU A 125 -14.65 1.83 -15.80
CA LEU A 125 -14.15 1.18 -17.03
C LEU A 125 -14.29 -0.35 -16.98
N THR A 126 -15.21 -0.86 -16.17
CA THR A 126 -15.54 -2.29 -16.13
C THR A 126 -16.37 -2.72 -17.32
N GLU A 127 -16.21 -3.97 -17.75
CA GLU A 127 -17.12 -4.61 -18.70
C GLU A 127 -18.51 -4.76 -18.06
N LYS A 128 -19.57 -4.57 -18.86
CA LYS A 128 -20.95 -4.81 -18.43
C LYS A 128 -21.24 -6.30 -18.33
#